data_AF-A0A961EJH8-F1
#
_entry.id   AF-A0A961EJH8-F1
#
_cell.length_a   1.000
_cell.length_b   1.000
_cell.length_c   1.000
_cell.angle_alpha   90.00
_cell.angle_beta   90.00
_cell.angle_gamma   90.00
#
_symmetry.space_group_name_H-M   'P 1'
#
loop_
_entity.id
_entity.type
_entity.pdbx_description
1 polymer ?
#
loop_
_entity_poly.entity_id
_entity_poly.type
_entity_poly.pdbx_seq_one_letter_code
_entity_poly.pdbx_strand_id
1 'polypeptide(L)'
;MAEKPLIDIRWDEDKRRKFIETLNDRLPTKRIIAQGILRNERGEVLLCQLTYKQEWDLPGGIVDKFESPAHCVARECREELGVDLPVGELLTTSWLPPYRGWDDAVAFIFDLGVAQADLEARMTLQRREISAVHWVGPADLDAHAAPYAARLIRSALAADRTAYLENGESRS
;
A
#
# COMPACT_ATOMS: atom_id res chain seq x y z
N MET A 1 20.30 -53.34 23.10
CA MET A 1 20.13 -52.02 22.46
C MET A 1 19.40 -52.25 21.16
N ALA A 2 18.15 -51.79 21.05
CA ALA A 2 17.40 -51.82 19.79
C ALA A 2 17.47 -50.41 19.19
N GLU A 3 18.03 -50.30 17.98
CA GLU A 3 17.99 -49.06 17.20
C GLU A 3 16.54 -48.71 16.89
N LYS A 4 16.17 -47.48 17.24
CA LYS A 4 14.87 -46.88 16.92
C LYS A 4 14.86 -46.59 15.41
N PRO A 5 13.86 -47.02 14.64
CA PRO A 5 13.88 -46.81 13.21
C PRO A 5 13.80 -45.31 12.91
N LEU A 6 14.74 -44.82 12.11
CA LEU A 6 14.68 -43.50 11.49
C LEU A 6 13.44 -43.48 10.59
N ILE A 7 12.43 -42.68 10.97
CA ILE A 7 11.27 -42.41 10.15
C ILE A 7 11.77 -41.77 8.85
N ASP A 8 11.53 -42.44 7.71
CA ASP A 8 11.77 -41.89 6.39
C ASP A 8 10.71 -40.81 6.12
N ILE A 9 11.06 -39.55 6.36
CA ILE A 9 10.21 -38.38 6.16
C ILE A 9 10.22 -38.01 4.66
N ARG A 10 9.85 -38.95 3.80
CA ARG A 10 9.33 -38.61 2.47
C ARG A 10 7.87 -38.20 2.68
N TRP A 11 7.66 -36.90 2.87
CA TRP A 11 6.31 -36.32 2.86
C TRP A 11 5.60 -36.78 1.59
N ASP A 12 4.51 -37.53 1.77
CA ASP A 12 3.54 -37.81 0.72
C ASP A 12 3.07 -36.47 0.13
N GLU A 13 3.52 -36.17 -1.09
CA GLU A 13 3.36 -34.86 -1.72
C GLU A 13 1.87 -34.50 -1.88
N ASP A 14 1.03 -35.50 -2.08
CA ASP A 14 -0.43 -35.33 -2.19
C ASP A 14 -1.05 -34.95 -0.84
N LYS A 15 -0.60 -35.56 0.27
CA LYS A 15 -1.03 -35.16 1.61
C LYS A 15 -0.60 -33.73 1.92
N ARG A 16 0.63 -33.35 1.54
CA ARG A 16 1.14 -31.98 1.71
C ARG A 16 0.29 -30.97 0.91
N ARG A 17 -0.04 -31.28 -0.34
CA ARG A 17 -0.85 -30.39 -1.20
C ARG A 17 -2.26 -30.18 -0.64
N LYS A 18 -2.95 -31.25 -0.26
CA LYS A 18 -4.29 -31.17 0.37
C LYS A 18 -4.27 -30.37 1.68
N PHE A 19 -3.22 -30.52 2.47
CA PHE A 19 -3.04 -29.74 3.70
C PHE A 19 -2.88 -28.25 3.38
N ILE A 20 -2.06 -27.88 2.41
CA ILE A 20 -1.87 -26.48 1.96
C ILE A 20 -3.18 -25.90 1.40
N GLU A 21 -3.92 -26.65 0.58
CA GLU A 21 -5.23 -26.22 0.06
C GLU A 21 -6.20 -25.89 1.20
N THR A 22 -6.25 -26.76 2.23
CA THR A 22 -7.08 -26.53 3.42
C THR A 22 -6.66 -25.27 4.18
N LEU A 23 -5.35 -25.00 4.29
CA LEU A 23 -4.85 -23.78 4.94
C LEU A 23 -5.21 -22.53 4.13
N ASN A 24 -5.04 -22.55 2.81
CA ASN A 24 -5.38 -21.42 1.95
C ASN A 24 -6.88 -21.06 1.98
N ASP A 25 -7.75 -22.07 2.18
CA ASP A 25 -9.20 -21.87 2.29
C ASP A 25 -9.62 -21.34 3.67
N ARG A 26 -8.95 -21.76 4.74
CA ARG A 26 -9.40 -21.51 6.12
C ARG A 26 -8.68 -20.39 6.84
N LEU A 27 -7.43 -20.11 6.49
CA LEU A 27 -6.66 -19.06 7.16
C LEU A 27 -7.20 -17.68 6.75
N PRO A 28 -7.19 -16.72 7.67
CA PRO A 28 -7.67 -15.38 7.37
C PRO A 28 -6.82 -14.74 6.28
N THR A 29 -7.47 -14.26 5.23
CA THR A 29 -6.86 -13.31 4.29
C THR A 29 -7.14 -11.90 4.78
N LYS A 30 -6.17 -11.01 4.60
CA LYS A 30 -6.32 -9.59 4.89
C LYS A 30 -6.37 -8.83 3.58
N ARG A 31 -7.23 -7.81 3.51
CA ARG A 31 -7.18 -6.86 2.41
C ARG A 31 -5.83 -6.16 2.47
N ILE A 32 -5.16 -6.06 1.32
CA ILE A 32 -3.93 -5.30 1.21
C ILE A 32 -4.23 -4.04 0.41
N ILE A 33 -3.72 -2.92 0.90
CA ILE A 33 -3.73 -1.62 0.23
C ILE A 33 -2.27 -1.28 -0.07
N ALA A 34 -1.99 -0.78 -1.27
CA ALA A 34 -0.67 -0.33 -1.62
C ALA A 34 -0.76 1.06 -2.25
N GLN A 35 0.01 2.00 -1.73
CA GLN A 35 0.02 3.40 -2.16
C GLN A 35 1.46 3.91 -2.30
N GLY A 36 1.62 5.01 -3.03
CA GLY A 36 2.92 5.63 -3.26
C GLY A 36 2.96 7.08 -2.82
N ILE A 37 4.07 7.48 -2.18
CA ILE A 37 4.39 8.88 -1.92
C ILE A 37 5.27 9.37 -3.06
N LEU A 38 4.71 10.25 -3.88
CA LEU A 38 5.47 11.04 -4.84
C LEU A 38 5.65 12.44 -4.28
N ARG A 39 6.88 12.96 -4.30
CA ARG A 39 7.19 14.33 -3.86
C ARG A 39 7.50 15.23 -5.04
N ASN A 40 7.34 16.54 -4.88
CA ASN A 40 7.98 17.51 -5.76
C ASN A 40 9.27 18.07 -5.12
N GLU A 41 9.97 18.96 -5.81
CA GLU A 41 11.22 19.58 -5.32
C GLU A 41 11.03 20.43 -4.04
N ARG A 42 9.79 20.82 -3.71
CA ARG A 42 9.45 21.54 -2.47
C ARG A 42 9.15 20.59 -1.30
N GLY A 43 9.19 19.28 -1.53
CA GLY A 43 8.84 18.26 -0.52
C GLY A 43 7.34 18.11 -0.28
N GLU A 44 6.50 18.69 -1.13
CA GLU A 44 5.05 18.48 -1.10
C GLU A 44 4.70 17.12 -1.71
N VAL A 45 3.65 16.49 -1.22
CA VAL A 45 3.20 15.15 -1.63
C VAL A 45 2.06 15.26 -2.63
N LEU A 46 2.09 14.45 -3.68
CA LEU A 46 0.97 14.33 -4.62
C LEU A 46 -0.21 13.60 -3.94
N LEU A 47 -1.35 14.28 -3.85
CA LEU A 47 -2.63 13.69 -3.44
C LEU A 47 -3.63 13.72 -4.59
N CYS A 48 -4.40 12.64 -4.70
CA CYS A 48 -5.47 12.42 -5.67
C CYS A 48 -6.81 12.82 -5.06
N GLN A 49 -7.48 13.78 -5.68
CA GLN A 49 -8.87 14.12 -5.33
C GLN A 49 -9.81 13.11 -6.00
N LEU A 50 -10.43 12.28 -5.18
CA LEU A 50 -11.35 11.22 -5.61
C LEU A 50 -12.76 11.77 -5.87
N THR A 51 -13.49 11.17 -6.82
CA THR A 51 -14.83 11.61 -7.22
C THR A 51 -15.94 11.21 -6.23
N TYR A 52 -15.65 10.27 -5.32
CA TYR A 52 -16.65 9.61 -4.47
C TYR A 52 -16.49 9.90 -2.97
N LYS A 53 -15.47 10.65 -2.56
CA LYS A 53 -15.27 11.09 -1.17
C LYS A 53 -14.62 12.46 -1.10
N GLN A 54 -14.68 13.10 0.07
CA GLN A 54 -14.16 14.46 0.24
C GLN A 54 -12.65 14.47 0.45
N GLU A 55 -12.15 13.49 1.21
CA GLU A 55 -10.74 13.35 1.53
C GLU A 55 -9.93 12.91 0.31
N TRP A 56 -8.74 13.47 0.15
CA TRP A 56 -7.80 13.08 -0.89
C TRP A 56 -6.90 11.94 -0.39
N ASP A 57 -6.46 11.08 -1.31
CA ASP A 57 -5.61 9.92 -1.02
C ASP A 57 -4.28 10.01 -1.77
N LEU A 58 -3.31 9.21 -1.34
CA LEU A 58 -2.14 8.90 -2.17
C LEU A 58 -2.56 8.09 -3.41
N PRO A 59 -1.85 8.19 -4.55
CA PRO A 59 -2.05 7.28 -5.67
C PRO A 59 -1.79 5.84 -5.25
N GLY A 60 -2.58 4.92 -5.80
CA GLY A 60 -2.61 3.53 -5.35
C GLY A 60 -4.00 3.07 -4.93
N GLY A 61 -4.09 1.82 -4.50
CA GLY A 61 -5.39 1.19 -4.33
C GLY A 61 -5.33 -0.14 -3.60
N ILE A 62 -6.36 -0.95 -3.85
CA ILE A 62 -6.46 -2.30 -3.30
C ILE A 62 -5.60 -3.23 -4.17
N VAL A 63 -4.80 -4.06 -3.52
CA VAL A 63 -3.98 -5.06 -4.21
C VAL A 63 -4.88 -6.19 -4.69
N ASP A 64 -4.76 -6.53 -5.98
CA ASP A 64 -5.52 -7.60 -6.57
C ASP A 64 -5.11 -8.98 -6.04
N LYS A 65 -5.99 -9.96 -6.24
CA LYS A 65 -5.70 -11.34 -5.86
C LYS A 65 -4.45 -11.84 -6.60
N PHE A 66 -3.47 -12.31 -5.84
CA PHE A 66 -2.17 -12.78 -6.33
C PHE A 66 -1.27 -11.69 -6.95
N GLU A 67 -1.59 -10.41 -6.73
CA GLU A 67 -0.75 -9.29 -7.07
C GLU A 67 0.20 -8.95 -5.90
N SER A 68 1.39 -8.43 -6.21
CA SER A 68 2.31 -7.90 -5.19
C SER A 68 1.98 -6.43 -4.90
N PRO A 69 2.19 -5.93 -3.67
CA PRO A 69 1.90 -4.52 -3.35
C PRO A 69 2.64 -3.52 -4.25
N ALA A 70 3.91 -3.80 -4.61
CA ALA A 70 4.67 -2.94 -5.50
C ALA A 70 4.11 -2.93 -6.94
N HIS A 71 3.65 -4.08 -7.45
CA HIS A 71 2.97 -4.14 -8.75
C HIS A 71 1.63 -3.41 -8.73
N CYS A 72 0.87 -3.51 -7.64
CA CYS A 72 -0.36 -2.73 -7.46
C CYS A 72 -0.08 -1.23 -7.59
N VAL A 73 0.88 -0.67 -6.86
CA VAL A 73 1.21 0.76 -6.97
C VAL A 73 1.60 1.16 -8.39
N ALA A 74 2.42 0.35 -9.07
CA ALA A 74 2.80 0.62 -10.45
C ALA A 74 1.60 0.55 -11.42
N ARG A 75 0.69 -0.41 -11.23
CA ARG A 75 -0.55 -0.53 -12.00
C ARG A 75 -1.45 0.67 -11.78
N GLU A 76 -1.72 1.02 -10.53
CA GLU A 76 -2.58 2.14 -10.17
C GLU A 76 -2.00 3.46 -10.70
N CYS A 77 -0.70 3.72 -10.59
CA CYS A 77 -0.10 4.93 -11.19
C CYS A 77 -0.35 5.02 -12.71
N ARG A 78 -0.29 3.89 -13.44
CA ARG A 78 -0.64 3.87 -14.86
C ARG A 78 -2.13 4.08 -15.09
N GLU A 79 -2.98 3.38 -14.35
CA GLU A 79 -4.42 3.38 -14.54
C GLU A 79 -5.04 4.72 -14.14
N GLU A 80 -4.66 5.26 -12.99
CA GLU A 80 -5.19 6.46 -12.35
C GLU A 80 -4.60 7.75 -12.93
N LEU A 81 -3.28 7.78 -13.14
CA LEU A 81 -2.53 8.99 -13.49
C LEU A 81 -2.00 8.99 -14.92
N GLY A 82 -2.04 7.86 -15.61
CA GLY A 82 -1.51 7.73 -16.98
C GLY A 82 0.02 7.80 -17.07
N VAL A 83 0.74 7.52 -15.99
CA VAL A 83 2.21 7.64 -15.94
C VAL A 83 2.86 6.39 -15.35
N ASP A 84 4.03 6.05 -15.87
CA ASP A 84 4.92 5.05 -15.27
C ASP A 84 5.87 5.74 -14.29
N LEU A 85 5.75 5.38 -13.01
CA LEU A 85 6.62 5.86 -11.93
C LEU A 85 7.48 4.70 -11.40
N PRO A 86 8.74 4.96 -11.02
CA PRO A 86 9.53 3.97 -10.31
C PRO A 86 8.90 3.70 -8.94
N VAL A 87 8.72 2.42 -8.59
CA VAL A 87 8.31 2.02 -7.25
C VAL A 87 9.57 1.67 -6.47
N GLY A 88 9.99 2.58 -5.59
CA GLY A 88 11.20 2.49 -4.79
C GLY A 88 11.02 1.68 -3.51
N GLU A 89 11.70 2.12 -2.46
CA GLU A 89 11.72 1.42 -1.17
C GLU A 89 10.35 1.50 -0.46
N LEU A 90 10.08 0.51 0.39
CA LEU A 90 8.95 0.56 1.31
C LEU A 90 9.25 1.54 2.44
N LEU A 91 8.52 2.64 2.51
CA LEU A 91 8.66 3.66 3.56
C LEU A 91 8.02 3.20 4.87
N THR A 92 6.81 2.65 4.79
CA THR A 92 6.13 2.13 5.98
C THR A 92 5.06 1.11 5.60
N THR A 93 4.70 0.26 6.56
CA THR A 93 3.50 -0.55 6.50
C THR A 93 2.66 -0.34 7.75
N SER A 94 1.34 -0.30 7.59
CA SER A 94 0.43 -0.13 8.71
C SER A 94 -0.71 -1.15 8.69
N TRP A 95 -0.94 -1.82 9.80
CA TRP A 95 -2.22 -2.49 10.02
C TRP A 95 -3.30 -1.45 10.27
N LEU A 96 -4.43 -1.56 9.58
CA LEU A 96 -5.57 -0.66 9.68
C LEU A 96 -6.75 -1.40 10.29
N PRO A 97 -7.37 -0.89 11.37
CA PRO A 97 -8.53 -1.51 11.98
C PRO A 97 -9.77 -1.45 11.06
N PRO A 98 -10.81 -2.26 11.34
CA PRO A 98 -12.08 -2.18 10.61
C PRO A 98 -12.62 -0.75 10.57
N TYR A 99 -13.12 -0.33 9.40
CA TYR A 99 -13.54 1.04 9.17
C TYR A 99 -14.75 1.12 8.23
N ARG A 100 -15.81 1.82 8.66
CA ARG A 100 -17.05 2.05 7.87
C ARG A 100 -17.62 0.78 7.20
N GLY A 101 -17.64 -0.33 7.93
CA GLY A 101 -18.17 -1.61 7.44
C GLY A 101 -17.18 -2.48 6.67
N TRP A 102 -15.98 -1.98 6.41
CA TRP A 102 -14.87 -2.80 5.93
C TRP A 102 -14.16 -3.51 7.09
N ASP A 103 -13.73 -4.74 6.87
CA ASP A 103 -12.79 -5.44 7.75
C ASP A 103 -11.40 -4.77 7.76
N ASP A 104 -10.50 -5.29 8.58
CA ASP A 104 -9.13 -4.79 8.70
C ASP A 104 -8.32 -4.96 7.40
N ALA A 105 -7.25 -4.17 7.30
CA ALA A 105 -6.36 -4.18 6.15
C ALA A 105 -4.90 -3.98 6.56
N VAL A 106 -3.99 -4.24 5.62
CA VAL A 106 -2.58 -3.86 5.73
C VAL A 106 -2.24 -2.91 4.60
N ALA A 107 -1.79 -1.71 4.93
CA ALA A 107 -1.31 -0.71 3.98
C ALA A 107 0.21 -0.83 3.80
N PHE A 108 0.68 -0.71 2.56
CA PHE A 108 2.09 -0.60 2.18
C PHE A 108 2.30 0.73 1.45
N ILE A 109 3.24 1.54 1.93
CA ILE A 109 3.53 2.87 1.38
C ILE A 109 4.93 2.87 0.78
N PHE A 110 5.03 3.07 -0.53
CA PHE A 110 6.29 3.07 -1.28
C PHE A 110 6.74 4.49 -1.62
N ASP A 111 8.06 4.68 -1.75
CA ASP A 111 8.62 5.91 -2.32
C ASP A 111 8.49 5.87 -3.85
N LEU A 112 7.83 6.87 -4.43
CA LEU A 112 7.76 7.07 -5.89
C LEU A 112 8.82 8.08 -6.38
N GLY A 113 9.65 8.57 -5.47
CA GLY A 113 10.73 9.51 -5.74
C GLY A 113 10.27 10.96 -5.79
N VAL A 114 10.97 11.73 -6.62
CA VAL A 114 10.70 13.16 -6.84
C VAL A 114 10.23 13.34 -8.27
N ALA A 115 9.09 14.01 -8.43
CA ALA A 115 8.47 14.29 -9.71
C ALA A 115 9.35 15.18 -10.57
N GLN A 116 9.42 14.82 -11.85
CA GLN A 116 10.01 15.68 -12.87
C GLN A 116 9.08 16.87 -13.13
N ALA A 117 9.66 18.01 -13.52
CA ALA A 117 8.90 19.25 -13.75
C ALA A 117 7.79 19.13 -14.81
N ASP A 118 7.90 18.16 -15.73
CA ASP A 118 6.94 17.92 -16.81
C ASP A 118 5.86 16.87 -16.46
N LEU A 119 5.90 16.29 -15.26
CA LEU A 119 5.09 15.12 -14.93
C LEU A 119 3.59 15.38 -15.09
N GLU A 120 3.07 16.48 -14.55
CA GLU A 120 1.65 16.83 -14.66
C GLU A 120 1.19 17.00 -16.11
N ALA A 121 2.07 17.51 -16.99
CA ALA A 121 1.76 17.66 -18.41
C ALA A 121 1.66 16.30 -19.14
N ARG A 122 2.30 15.25 -18.60
CA ARG A 122 2.22 13.88 -19.11
C ARG A 122 1.07 13.07 -18.50
N MET A 123 0.49 13.54 -17.40
CA MET A 123 -0.60 12.82 -16.73
C MET A 123 -1.86 12.79 -17.59
N THR A 124 -2.51 11.63 -17.61
CA THR A 124 -3.86 11.44 -18.17
C THR A 124 -4.72 10.82 -17.10
N LEU A 125 -5.43 11.67 -16.35
CA LEU A 125 -6.21 11.23 -15.20
C LEU A 125 -7.40 10.35 -15.60
N GLN A 126 -7.61 9.27 -14.86
CA GLN A 126 -8.77 8.40 -14.96
C GLN A 126 -9.99 9.12 -14.36
N ARG A 127 -10.69 9.91 -15.18
CA ARG A 127 -11.71 10.87 -14.70
C ARG A 127 -12.94 10.27 -14.01
N ARG A 128 -13.14 8.95 -14.05
CA ARG A 128 -14.21 8.30 -13.29
C ARG A 128 -13.86 8.27 -11.80
N GLU A 129 -12.58 8.16 -11.47
CA GLU A 129 -12.06 8.00 -10.13
C GLU A 129 -11.39 9.26 -9.60
N ILE A 130 -10.57 9.91 -10.43
CA ILE A 130 -9.78 11.09 -10.04
C ILE A 130 -10.27 12.34 -10.77
N SER A 131 -10.72 13.34 -10.00
CA SER A 131 -11.11 14.63 -10.56
C SER A 131 -9.92 15.57 -10.77
N ALA A 132 -8.94 15.53 -9.87
CA ALA A 132 -7.75 16.38 -9.88
C ALA A 132 -6.63 15.78 -9.03
N VAL A 133 -5.41 16.30 -9.20
CA VAL A 133 -4.27 16.03 -8.32
C VAL A 133 -3.78 17.33 -7.70
N HIS A 134 -3.21 17.23 -6.50
CA HIS A 134 -2.78 18.38 -5.72
C HIS A 134 -1.45 18.09 -5.03
N TRP A 135 -0.55 19.07 -5.03
CA TRP A 135 0.66 19.02 -4.21
C TRP A 135 0.37 19.61 -2.83
N VAL A 136 0.52 18.79 -1.78
CA VAL A 136 0.18 19.18 -0.41
C VAL A 136 1.40 19.10 0.48
N GLY A 137 1.70 20.18 1.18
CA GLY A 137 2.78 20.22 2.17
C GLY A 137 2.45 19.36 3.40
N PRO A 138 3.46 18.79 4.10
CA PRO A 138 3.22 17.96 5.29
C PRO A 138 2.42 18.65 6.42
N ALA A 139 2.48 19.99 6.48
CA ALA A 139 1.72 20.78 7.45
C ALA A 139 0.22 20.86 7.12
N ASP A 140 -0.15 20.76 5.84
CA ASP A 140 -1.53 20.97 5.37
C ASP A 140 -2.31 19.66 5.18
N LEU A 141 -1.68 18.51 5.44
CA LEU A 141 -2.29 17.19 5.24
C LEU A 141 -3.64 17.02 5.96
N ASP A 142 -3.80 17.56 7.17
CA ASP A 142 -5.05 17.41 7.94
C ASP A 142 -6.24 18.17 7.33
N ALA A 143 -5.98 19.15 6.44
CA ALA A 143 -7.02 19.89 5.73
C ALA A 143 -7.57 19.12 4.52
N HIS A 144 -6.85 18.09 4.04
CA HIS A 144 -7.12 17.44 2.76
C HIS A 144 -7.28 15.92 2.86
N ALA A 145 -6.47 15.24 3.68
CA ALA A 145 -6.45 13.79 3.79
C ALA A 145 -7.25 13.29 5.01
N ALA A 146 -7.70 12.04 4.97
CA ALA A 146 -8.30 11.41 6.14
C ALA A 146 -7.28 11.36 7.29
N PRO A 147 -7.70 11.49 8.58
CA PRO A 147 -6.76 11.59 9.70
C PRO A 147 -5.75 10.44 9.78
N TYR A 148 -6.14 9.21 9.44
CA TYR A 148 -5.22 8.07 9.43
C TYR A 148 -4.19 8.18 8.28
N ALA A 149 -4.60 8.66 7.11
CA ALA A 149 -3.71 8.84 5.96
C ALA A 149 -2.70 9.96 6.24
N ALA A 150 -3.14 11.07 6.86
CA ALA A 150 -2.25 12.15 7.28
C ALA A 150 -1.19 11.65 8.29
N ARG A 151 -1.57 10.86 9.30
CA ARG A 151 -0.61 10.22 10.22
C ARG A 151 0.36 9.30 9.48
N LEU A 152 -0.16 8.46 8.58
CA LEU A 152 0.64 7.51 7.82
C LEU A 152 1.68 8.19 6.93
N ILE A 153 1.27 9.24 6.20
CA ILE A 153 2.16 10.04 5.34
C ILE A 153 3.24 10.71 6.19
N ARG A 154 2.89 11.34 7.32
CA ARG A 154 3.89 11.98 8.20
C ARG A 154 4.88 10.99 8.78
N SER A 155 4.40 9.83 9.24
CA SER A 155 5.28 8.75 9.71
C SER A 155 6.21 8.26 8.60
N ALA A 156 5.71 8.09 7.38
CA ALA A 156 6.52 7.68 6.23
C ALA A 156 7.60 8.71 5.86
N LEU A 157 7.26 10.01 5.90
CA LEU A 157 8.19 11.09 5.58
C LEU A 157 9.24 11.34 6.66
N ALA A 158 8.93 11.05 7.93
CA ALA A 158 9.81 11.30 9.07
C ALA A 158 10.73 10.11 9.42
N ALA A 159 10.50 8.94 8.85
CA ALA A 159 11.22 7.73 9.24
C ALA A 159 12.58 7.61 8.54
N ASP A 160 13.64 7.37 9.31
CA ASP A 160 14.99 7.06 8.79
C ASP A 160 15.10 5.63 8.22
N ARG A 161 14.11 4.79 8.49
CA ARG A 161 14.03 3.38 8.06
C ARG A 161 12.58 2.96 7.95
N THR A 162 12.30 1.88 7.25
CA THR A 162 10.95 1.30 7.17
C THR A 162 10.34 1.07 8.56
N ALA A 163 9.17 1.66 8.80
CA ALA A 163 8.44 1.53 10.06
C ALA A 163 7.21 0.63 9.92
N TYR A 164 6.95 -0.20 10.94
CA TYR A 164 5.67 -0.87 11.14
C TYR A 164 4.79 -0.03 12.06
N LEU A 165 3.54 0.19 11.66
CA LEU A 165 2.58 1.05 12.35
C LEU A 165 1.26 0.30 12.61
N GLU A 166 0.52 0.73 13.61
CA GLU A 166 -0.88 0.31 13.83
C GLU A 166 -1.77 1.55 13.76
N ASN A 167 -2.73 1.56 12.83
CA ASN A 167 -3.59 2.69 12.53
C ASN A 167 -2.83 4.01 12.26
N GLY A 168 -1.68 3.91 11.58
CA GLY A 168 -0.78 5.04 11.28
C GLY A 168 0.11 5.49 12.45
N GLU A 169 0.10 4.78 13.59
CA GLU A 169 0.85 5.14 14.80
C GLU A 169 1.94 4.10 15.11
N SER A 170 3.07 4.58 15.63
CA SER A 170 4.16 3.71 16.08
C SER A 170 3.74 2.94 17.33
N ARG A 171 4.21 1.70 17.45
CA ARG A 171 4.06 0.92 18.68
C ARG A 171 5.03 1.45 19.73
N SER A 172 4.48 2.07 20.79
CA SER A 172 5.23 2.43 22.01
C SER A 172 5.70 1.20 22.77
#